data_AF-A0A414NGT9-F1
#
_entry.id   AF-A0A414NGT9-F1
#
_cell.length_a   1.000
_cell.length_b   1.000
_cell.length_c   1.000
_cell.angle_alpha   90.00
_cell.angle_beta   90.00
_cell.angle_gamma   90.00
#
_symmetry.space_group_name_H-M   'P 1'
#
loop_
_entity.id
_entity.type
_entity.pdbx_description
1 polymer ?
#
loop_
_entity_poly.entity_id
_entity_poly.type
_entity_poly.pdbx_seq_one_letter_code
_entity_poly.pdbx_strand_id
1 'polypeptide(L)'
;MSKYIEELMSPQLMFAMYGFIAFVVALYLLSVVYVFIDAKRRGVQAFWAWGLLALVPFVGLMAYIVMRPASYVADREEQELDMALRERQLAQYGSCPNCGTTIEKDFIVCPVCNTQVRNVCPTCKRPLEAHWKVCPFCRTHIQ
;
A
#
# COMPACT_ATOMS: atom_id res chain seq x y z
N MET A 1 8.52 -13.35 60.38
CA MET A 1 8.10 -13.37 58.96
C MET A 1 6.61 -13.67 58.78
N SER A 2 5.97 -14.52 59.60
CA SER A 2 4.52 -14.81 59.51
C SER A 2 3.61 -13.62 59.82
N LYS A 3 3.89 -12.82 60.86
CA LYS A 3 3.09 -11.63 61.21
C LYS A 3 3.00 -10.59 60.09
N TYR A 4 4.08 -10.37 59.34
CA TYR A 4 4.08 -9.44 58.21
C TYR A 4 3.28 -9.96 57.02
N ILE A 5 3.13 -11.28 56.85
CA ILE A 5 2.32 -11.89 55.81
C ILE A 5 0.83 -11.78 56.16
N GLU A 6 0.46 -11.92 57.44
CA GLU A 6 -0.92 -11.70 57.91
C GLU A 6 -1.36 -10.23 57.81
N GLU A 7 -0.45 -9.29 58.06
CA GLU A 7 -0.74 -7.84 57.98
C GLU A 7 -0.79 -7.33 56.52
N LEU A 8 -0.06 -8.01 55.61
CA LEU A 8 -0.16 -7.78 54.17
C LEU A 8 -1.46 -8.36 53.59
N MET A 9 -2.03 -9.41 54.20
CA MET A 9 -3.28 -10.04 53.76
C MET A 9 -4.53 -9.33 54.31
N SER A 10 -4.55 -8.00 54.28
CA SER A 10 -5.77 -7.24 54.53
C SER A 10 -6.79 -7.48 53.39
N PRO A 11 -8.10 -7.57 53.68
CA PRO A 11 -9.11 -7.85 52.65
C PRO A 11 -9.15 -6.78 51.56
N GLN A 12 -8.75 -5.54 51.87
CA GLN A 12 -8.60 -4.47 50.89
C GLN A 12 -7.43 -4.72 49.92
N LEU A 13 -6.27 -5.17 50.43
CA LEU A 13 -5.11 -5.46 49.59
C LEU A 13 -5.37 -6.67 48.67
N MET A 14 -6.05 -7.70 49.17
CA MET A 14 -6.44 -8.87 48.38
C MET A 14 -7.36 -8.49 47.22
N PHE A 15 -8.38 -7.67 47.46
CA PHE A 15 -9.27 -7.18 46.40
C PHE A 15 -8.50 -6.36 45.36
N ALA A 16 -7.61 -5.47 45.79
CA ALA A 16 -6.77 -4.68 44.90
C ALA A 16 -5.84 -5.56 44.05
N MET A 17 -5.22 -6.57 44.65
CA MET A 17 -4.33 -7.51 43.98
C MET A 17 -5.08 -8.35 42.93
N TYR A 18 -6.25 -8.90 43.27
CA TYR A 18 -7.06 -9.65 42.31
C TYR A 18 -7.58 -8.77 41.17
N GLY A 19 -7.98 -7.53 41.49
CA GLY A 19 -8.37 -6.56 40.47
C GLY A 19 -7.22 -6.24 39.51
N PHE A 20 -6.02 -6.07 40.02
CA PHE A 20 -4.82 -5.85 39.21
C PHE A 20 -4.49 -7.06 38.31
N ILE A 21 -4.52 -8.27 38.87
CA ILE A 21 -4.28 -9.50 38.08
C ILE A 21 -5.35 -9.65 36.99
N ALA A 22 -6.62 -9.45 37.32
CA ALA A 22 -7.71 -9.52 36.35
C ALA A 22 -7.54 -8.48 35.24
N PHE A 23 -7.11 -7.26 35.57
CA PHE A 23 -6.81 -6.21 34.60
C PHE A 23 -5.66 -6.61 33.67
N VAL A 24 -4.55 -7.12 34.21
CA VAL A 24 -3.41 -7.59 33.41
C VAL A 24 -3.82 -8.75 32.49
N VAL A 25 -4.62 -9.70 32.99
CA VAL A 25 -5.14 -10.81 32.18
C VAL A 25 -6.07 -10.28 31.08
N ALA A 26 -6.94 -9.32 31.36
CA ALA A 26 -7.81 -8.71 30.36
C ALA A 26 -7.01 -7.99 29.26
N LEU A 27 -5.99 -7.21 29.63
CA LEU A 27 -5.07 -6.58 28.67
C LEU A 27 -4.32 -7.62 27.84
N TYR A 28 -3.90 -8.72 28.46
CA TYR A 28 -3.22 -9.80 27.76
C TYR A 28 -4.13 -10.46 26.72
N LEU A 29 -5.37 -10.80 27.08
CA LEU A 29 -6.35 -11.36 26.14
C LEU A 29 -6.63 -10.39 24.98
N LEU A 30 -6.79 -9.08 25.28
CA LEU A 30 -6.93 -8.05 24.25
C LEU A 30 -5.73 -8.00 23.32
N SER A 31 -4.50 -8.16 23.84
CA SER A 31 -3.29 -8.17 23.04
C SER A 31 -3.24 -9.37 22.08
N VAL A 32 -3.68 -10.55 22.51
CA VAL A 32 -3.76 -11.73 21.65
C VAL A 32 -4.78 -11.51 20.53
N VAL A 33 -5.98 -11.02 20.87
CA VAL A 33 -7.02 -10.68 19.88
C VAL A 33 -6.52 -9.64 18.88
N TYR A 34 -5.79 -8.62 19.35
CA TYR A 34 -5.16 -7.62 18.51
C TYR A 34 -4.21 -8.27 17.48
N VAL A 35 -3.33 -9.17 17.89
CA VAL A 35 -2.40 -9.87 16.98
C VAL A 35 -3.15 -10.63 15.89
N PHE A 36 -4.22 -11.34 16.23
CA PHE A 36 -5.04 -12.07 15.25
C PHE A 36 -5.68 -11.13 14.21
N ILE A 37 -6.34 -10.06 14.68
CA ILE A 37 -7.00 -9.09 13.79
C ILE A 37 -5.98 -8.40 12.90
N ASP A 38 -4.85 -7.99 13.47
CA ASP A 38 -3.80 -7.28 12.75
C ASP A 38 -3.12 -8.17 11.70
N ALA A 39 -2.77 -9.42 12.05
CA ALA A 39 -2.18 -10.38 11.12
C ALA A 39 -3.10 -10.66 9.93
N LYS A 40 -4.42 -10.74 10.19
CA LYS A 40 -5.44 -10.90 9.14
C LYS A 40 -5.53 -9.66 8.25
N ARG A 41 -5.55 -8.45 8.83
CA ARG A 41 -5.55 -7.18 8.06
C ARG A 41 -4.29 -7.00 7.21
N ARG A 42 -3.18 -7.59 7.63
CA ARG A 42 -1.90 -7.60 6.89
C ARG A 42 -1.77 -8.71 5.85
N GLY A 43 -2.80 -9.55 5.69
CA GLY A 43 -2.82 -10.58 4.65
C GLY A 43 -1.81 -11.71 4.85
N VAL A 44 -1.35 -11.94 6.09
CA VAL A 44 -0.41 -13.03 6.38
C VAL A 44 -1.14 -14.36 6.28
N GLN A 45 -0.72 -15.23 5.36
CA GLN A 45 -1.36 -16.55 5.12
C GLN A 45 -1.43 -17.39 6.41
N ALA A 46 -0.38 -17.33 7.23
CA ALA A 46 -0.30 -18.01 8.54
C ALA A 46 -0.74 -17.10 9.72
N PHE A 47 -1.77 -16.27 9.56
CA PHE A 47 -2.25 -15.39 10.63
C PHE A 47 -2.62 -16.15 11.93
N TRP A 48 -3.14 -17.37 11.80
CA TRP A 48 -3.51 -18.22 12.92
C TRP A 48 -2.28 -18.67 13.73
N ALA A 49 -1.14 -18.90 13.06
CA ALA A 49 0.10 -19.32 13.70
C ALA A 49 0.68 -18.19 14.56
N TRP A 50 0.60 -16.94 14.08
CA TRP A 50 0.99 -15.76 14.86
C TRP A 50 0.11 -15.54 16.08
N GLY A 51 -1.19 -15.77 15.94
CA GLY A 51 -2.11 -15.69 17.06
C GLY A 51 -1.90 -16.79 18.10
N LEU A 52 -1.56 -18.02 17.68
CA LEU A 52 -1.12 -19.09 18.59
C LEU A 52 0.21 -18.76 19.27
N LEU A 53 1.17 -18.19 18.54
CA LEU A 53 2.45 -17.76 19.11
C LEU A 53 2.26 -16.67 20.18
N ALA A 54 1.30 -15.76 19.99
CA ALA A 54 0.96 -14.71 20.96
C ALA A 54 0.41 -15.25 22.30
N LEU A 55 -0.04 -16.52 22.35
CA LEU A 55 -0.38 -17.21 23.61
C LEU A 55 0.83 -17.45 24.51
N VAL A 56 2.05 -17.33 23.99
CA VAL A 56 3.28 -17.29 24.81
C VAL A 56 3.52 -15.83 25.21
N PRO A 57 3.30 -15.45 26.48
CA PRO A 57 3.40 -14.06 26.92
C PRO A 57 4.81 -13.52 26.68
N PHE A 58 4.91 -12.21 26.40
CA PHE A 58 6.12 -11.47 26.08
C PHE A 58 6.84 -11.95 24.80
N VAL A 59 7.25 -13.21 24.72
CA VAL A 59 8.00 -13.74 23.57
C VAL A 59 7.16 -13.70 22.29
N GLY A 60 5.90 -14.16 22.35
CA GLY A 60 5.03 -14.18 21.18
C GLY A 60 4.66 -12.79 20.69
N LEU A 61 4.35 -11.87 21.62
CA LEU A 61 4.03 -10.48 21.30
C LEU A 61 5.25 -9.75 20.72
N MET A 62 6.43 -9.91 21.32
CA MET A 62 7.67 -9.30 20.84
C MET A 62 8.05 -9.84 19.46
N ALA A 63 8.01 -11.17 19.27
CA ALA A 63 8.29 -11.78 17.98
C ALA A 63 7.32 -11.28 16.91
N TYR A 64 6.04 -11.17 17.25
CA TYR A 64 5.05 -10.63 16.32
C TYR A 64 5.33 -9.17 15.97
N ILE A 65 5.55 -8.29 16.95
CA ILE A 65 5.81 -6.86 16.69
C ILE A 65 7.03 -6.67 15.78
N VAL A 66 8.07 -7.50 15.93
CA VAL A 66 9.29 -7.44 15.11
C VAL A 66 9.08 -7.99 13.69
N MET A 67 8.36 -9.11 13.53
CA MET A 67 8.15 -9.74 12.22
C MET A 67 6.90 -9.25 11.48
N ARG A 68 6.05 -8.45 12.13
CA ARG A 68 4.84 -7.87 11.55
C ARG A 68 5.19 -7.14 10.24
N PRO A 69 4.53 -7.47 9.12
CA PRO A 69 4.71 -6.73 7.86
C PRO A 69 4.50 -5.24 8.07
N ALA A 70 5.21 -4.36 7.34
CA ALA A 70 5.09 -2.91 7.55
C ALA A 70 3.76 -2.33 7.03
N SER A 71 3.30 -2.76 5.85
CA SER A 71 2.08 -2.28 5.19
C SER A 71 0.88 -3.22 5.33
N TYR A 72 -0.32 -2.67 5.31
CA TYR A 72 -1.55 -3.45 5.17
C TYR A 72 -1.78 -3.84 3.71
N VAL A 73 -2.67 -4.80 3.47
CA VAL A 73 -3.04 -5.21 2.10
C VAL A 73 -3.73 -4.06 1.37
N ALA A 74 -4.65 -3.36 2.05
CA ALA A 74 -5.36 -2.21 1.49
C ALA A 74 -4.39 -1.12 0.99
N ASP A 75 -3.38 -0.78 1.79
CA ASP A 75 -2.39 0.24 1.40
C ASP A 75 -1.59 -0.18 0.15
N ARG A 76 -1.30 -1.48 -0.01
CA ARG A 76 -0.57 -1.99 -1.18
C ARG A 76 -1.42 -1.89 -2.44
N GLU A 77 -2.68 -2.26 -2.34
CA GLU A 77 -3.64 -2.15 -3.45
C GLU A 77 -3.81 -0.69 -3.90
N GLU A 78 -3.91 0.25 -2.95
CA GLU A 78 -3.96 1.69 -3.27
C GLU A 78 -2.68 2.15 -3.96
N GLN A 79 -1.51 1.75 -3.46
CA GLN A 79 -0.22 2.10 -4.06
C GLN A 79 -0.07 1.55 -5.49
N GLU A 80 -0.48 0.31 -5.72
CA GLU A 80 -0.44 -0.32 -7.06
C GLU A 80 -1.37 0.43 -8.03
N LEU A 81 -2.56 0.81 -7.58
CA LEU A 81 -3.50 1.56 -8.40
C LEU A 81 -2.96 2.96 -8.75
N ASP A 82 -2.38 3.66 -7.77
CA ASP A 82 -1.74 4.97 -7.96
C ASP A 82 -0.57 4.89 -8.94
N MET A 83 0.26 3.86 -8.85
CA MET A 83 1.35 3.61 -9.80
C MET A 83 0.80 3.38 -11.21
N ALA A 84 -0.21 2.53 -11.36
CA ALA A 84 -0.83 2.26 -12.65
C ALA A 84 -1.49 3.51 -13.28
N LEU A 85 -2.08 4.39 -12.47
CA LEU A 85 -2.62 5.66 -12.94
C LEU A 85 -1.52 6.62 -13.40
N ARG A 86 -0.42 6.73 -12.63
CA ARG A 86 0.74 7.54 -13.03
C ARG A 86 1.40 7.04 -14.30
N GLU A 87 1.52 5.73 -14.48
CA GLU A 87 2.03 5.14 -15.72
C GLU A 87 1.15 5.51 -16.92
N ARG A 88 -0.18 5.46 -16.78
CA ARG A 88 -1.09 5.90 -17.84
C ARG A 88 -0.95 7.38 -18.18
N GLN A 89 -0.76 8.23 -17.18
CA GLN A 89 -0.50 9.66 -17.38
C GLN A 89 0.83 9.87 -18.11
N LEU A 90 1.92 9.23 -17.66
CA LEU A 90 3.22 9.30 -18.32
C LEU A 90 3.18 8.77 -19.75
N ALA A 91 2.39 7.72 -20.01
CA ALA A 91 2.19 7.19 -21.36
C ALA A 91 1.52 8.22 -22.31
N GLN A 92 0.92 9.31 -21.82
CA GLN A 92 0.43 10.42 -22.66
C GLN A 92 1.52 11.38 -23.12
N TYR A 93 2.74 11.22 -22.61
CA TYR A 93 3.90 12.02 -22.97
C TYR A 93 4.89 11.18 -23.77
N GLY A 94 5.46 11.77 -24.81
CA GLY A 94 6.61 11.25 -25.54
C GLY A 94 7.80 12.20 -25.43
N SER A 95 8.93 11.82 -26.02
CA SER A 95 10.11 12.67 -26.11
C SER A 95 10.40 13.07 -27.56
N CYS A 96 10.87 14.29 -27.77
CA CYS A 96 11.32 14.72 -29.09
C CYS A 96 12.57 13.94 -29.51
N PRO A 97 12.63 13.36 -30.74
CA PRO A 97 13.80 12.65 -31.22
C PRO A 97 15.01 13.56 -31.50
N ASN A 98 14.80 14.88 -31.64
CA ASN A 98 15.87 15.84 -31.93
C ASN A 98 16.45 16.49 -30.67
N CYS A 99 15.60 17.03 -29.78
CA CYS A 99 16.06 17.76 -28.59
C CYS A 99 15.78 17.06 -27.24
N GLY A 100 15.08 15.92 -27.23
CA GLY A 100 14.77 15.17 -26.01
C GLY A 100 13.71 15.79 -25.08
N THR A 101 13.12 16.94 -25.43
CA THR A 101 12.08 17.56 -24.60
C THR A 101 10.83 16.69 -24.50
N THR A 102 10.13 16.75 -23.37
CA THR A 102 8.87 16.04 -23.13
C THR A 102 7.73 16.73 -23.88
N ILE A 103 6.93 15.95 -24.62
CA ILE A 103 5.88 16.44 -25.53
C ILE A 103 4.59 15.63 -25.32
N GLU A 104 3.44 16.29 -25.20
CA GLU A 104 2.14 15.61 -25.17
C GLU A 104 1.80 14.88 -26.49
N LYS A 105 0.93 13.87 -26.41
CA LYS A 105 0.44 13.08 -27.55
C LYS A 105 -0.15 13.89 -28.71
N ASP A 106 -0.68 15.09 -28.45
CA ASP A 106 -1.40 15.86 -29.48
C ASP A 106 -0.50 16.85 -30.25
N PHE A 107 0.77 16.97 -29.88
CA PHE A 107 1.67 17.95 -30.50
C PHE A 107 2.18 17.44 -31.85
N ILE A 108 2.04 18.27 -32.87
CA ILE A 108 2.51 18.00 -34.24
C ILE A 108 3.97 18.42 -34.41
N VAL A 109 4.36 19.51 -33.75
CA VAL A 109 5.68 20.14 -33.83
C VAL A 109 6.21 20.37 -32.42
N CYS A 110 7.51 20.15 -32.22
CA CYS A 110 8.16 20.45 -30.95
C CYS A 110 8.21 21.98 -30.71
N PRO A 111 7.74 22.49 -29.56
CA PRO A 111 7.73 23.92 -29.27
C PRO A 111 9.14 24.51 -29.04
N VAL A 112 10.15 23.67 -28.80
CA VAL A 112 11.53 24.11 -28.48
C VAL A 112 12.41 24.11 -29.74
N CYS A 113 12.41 23.02 -30.52
CA CYS A 113 13.32 22.86 -31.65
C CYS A 113 12.63 22.92 -33.03
N ASN A 114 11.32 23.17 -33.05
CA ASN A 114 10.51 23.24 -34.27
C ASN A 114 10.55 22.00 -35.17
N THR A 115 11.02 20.85 -34.65
CA THR A 115 11.04 19.58 -35.37
C THR A 115 9.64 18.98 -35.42
N GLN A 116 9.22 18.51 -36.59
CA GLN A 116 7.96 17.79 -36.74
C GLN A 116 8.07 16.41 -36.06
N VAL A 117 7.23 16.18 -35.04
CA VAL A 117 7.28 14.96 -34.22
C VAL A 117 6.21 13.95 -34.59
N ARG A 118 5.13 14.40 -35.26
CA ARG A 118 4.03 13.54 -35.72
C ARG A 118 3.55 13.92 -37.11
N ASN A 119 3.09 12.91 -37.85
CA ASN A 119 2.44 13.11 -39.14
C ASN A 119 0.99 13.56 -38.93
N VAL A 120 0.44 14.28 -39.90
CA VAL A 120 -0.97 14.72 -39.90
C VAL A 120 -1.71 14.09 -41.06
N CYS A 121 -3.00 13.79 -40.86
CA CYS A 121 -3.81 13.23 -41.93
C CYS A 121 -3.99 14.28 -43.06
N PRO A 122 -3.77 13.94 -44.34
CA PRO A 122 -3.96 14.88 -45.45
C PRO A 122 -5.42 15.32 -45.63
N THR A 123 -6.39 14.49 -45.23
CA THR A 123 -7.82 14.78 -45.38
C THR A 123 -8.37 15.59 -44.20
N CYS A 124 -8.19 15.11 -42.96
CA CYS A 124 -8.82 15.71 -41.78
C CYS A 124 -7.89 16.57 -40.93
N LYS A 125 -6.60 16.68 -41.29
CA LYS A 125 -5.56 17.49 -40.62
C LYS A 125 -5.36 17.20 -39.12
N ARG A 126 -5.85 16.05 -38.63
CA ARG A 126 -5.63 15.61 -37.25
C ARG A 126 -4.25 14.94 -37.10
N PRO A 127 -3.59 15.06 -35.93
CA PRO A 127 -2.35 14.35 -35.65
C PRO A 127 -2.56 12.83 -35.69
N LEU A 128 -1.55 12.12 -36.20
CA LEU A 128 -1.51 10.67 -36.35
C LEU A 128 -0.25 10.12 -35.68
N GLU A 129 -0.36 8.91 -35.12
CA GLU A 129 0.80 8.18 -34.62
C GLU A 129 1.55 7.51 -35.77
N ALA A 130 2.88 7.48 -35.71
CA ALA A 130 3.73 7.00 -36.80
C ALA A 130 3.48 5.53 -37.19
N HIS A 131 2.89 4.72 -36.29
CA HIS A 131 2.62 3.31 -36.53
C HIS A 131 1.19 3.03 -37.08
N TRP A 132 0.35 4.06 -37.27
CA TRP A 132 -1.01 3.89 -37.76
C TRP A 132 -1.07 3.88 -39.29
N LYS A 133 -1.67 2.82 -39.87
CA LYS A 133 -1.87 2.68 -41.33
C LYS A 133 -3.17 3.32 -41.82
N VAL A 134 -4.12 3.59 -40.92
CA VAL A 134 -5.44 4.15 -41.25
C VAL A 134 -5.80 5.21 -40.22
N CYS A 135 -6.31 6.35 -40.68
CA CYS A 135 -6.77 7.42 -39.81
C CYS A 135 -8.06 7.00 -39.06
N PRO A 136 -8.09 6.97 -37.71
CA PRO A 136 -9.28 6.58 -36.95
C PRO A 136 -10.47 7.54 -37.11
N PHE A 137 -10.21 8.79 -37.50
CA PHE A 137 -11.25 9.83 -37.58
C PHE A 137 -11.96 9.91 -38.92
N CYS A 138 -11.24 9.69 -40.03
CA CYS A 138 -11.79 9.80 -41.38
C CYS A 138 -11.61 8.55 -42.25
N ARG A 139 -11.01 7.48 -41.72
CA ARG A 139 -10.77 6.20 -42.41
C ARG A 139 -9.85 6.28 -43.64
N THR A 140 -9.20 7.42 -43.88
CA THR A 140 -8.18 7.55 -44.95
C THR A 140 -7.00 6.63 -44.66
N HIS A 141 -6.57 5.84 -45.65
CA HIS A 141 -5.37 5.01 -45.56
C HIS A 141 -4.12 5.89 -45.72
N ILE A 142 -3.15 5.74 -44.83
CA ILE A 142 -1.91 6.51 -44.77
C ILE A 142 -0.81 5.52 -45.15
N GLN A 143 -0.13 5.75 -46.27
CA GLN A 143 0.93 4.86 -46.79
C GLN A 143 2.23 5.05 -46.02
#